data_AF-A0A0H2ZYF4-F1
#
_entry.id   AF-A0A0H2ZYF4-F1
#
_cell.length_a   1.000
_cell.length_b   1.000
_cell.length_c   1.000
_cell.angle_alpha   90.00
_cell.angle_beta   90.00
_cell.angle_gamma   90.00
#
_symmetry.space_group_name_H-M   'P 1'
#
loop_
_entity.id
_entity.type
_entity.pdbx_description
1 polymer ?
#
loop_
_entity_poly.entity_id
_entity_poly.type
_entity_poly.pdbx_seq_one_letter_code
_entity_poly.pdbx_strand_id
1 'polypeptide(L)' 'MRDELFSGFSDSGWDQAPWDVEPTFTAEELQILLNPELSVAEAAERVGCVQRDVIRLRRTS' A
#
# COMPACT_ATOMS: atom_id res chain seq x y z
N MET A 1 -27.45 30.51 -28.57
CA MET A 1 -27.52 29.33 -27.70
C MET A 1 -26.20 28.60 -27.89
N ARG A 2 -25.22 28.90 -27.03
CA ARG A 2 -23.88 28.28 -27.03
C ARG A 2 -23.94 27.27 -25.91
N ASP A 3 -23.98 25.99 -26.23
CA ASP A 3 -23.87 24.94 -25.23
C ASP A 3 -22.50 25.05 -24.55
N GLU A 4 -22.51 25.43 -23.28
CA GLU A 4 -21.36 25.39 -22.40
C GLU A 4 -21.01 23.93 -22.14
N LEU A 5 -20.25 23.33 -23.07
CA LEU A 5 -19.86 21.92 -23.09
C LEU A 5 -18.95 21.49 -21.92
N PHE A 6 -18.56 22.40 -21.03
CA PHE A 6 -17.65 22.12 -19.93
C PHE A 6 -18.07 22.87 -18.67
N SER A 7 -19.18 22.43 -18.07
CA SER A 7 -19.53 22.75 -16.69
C SER A 7 -19.04 21.62 -15.77
N GLY A 8 -17.91 21.83 -15.10
CA GLY A 8 -17.47 20.97 -14.00
C GLY A 8 -16.25 20.11 -14.31
N PHE A 9 -15.11 20.73 -14.60
CA PHE A 9 -13.84 20.09 -14.26
C PHE A 9 -13.68 20.20 -12.74
N SER A 10 -14.28 19.27 -12.00
CA SER A 10 -13.92 19.07 -10.60
C SER A 10 -12.47 18.59 -10.59
N ASP A 11 -11.63 19.29 -9.86
CA ASP A 11 -10.23 18.95 -9.55
C ASP A 11 -10.20 17.68 -8.67
N SER A 12 -10.70 16.56 -9.21
CA SER A 12 -10.96 15.36 -8.44
C SER A 12 -9.81 14.38 -8.63
N GLY A 13 -8.83 14.48 -7.73
CA GLY A 13 -8.16 13.29 -7.18
C GLY A 13 -6.94 12.75 -7.90
N TRP A 14 -6.24 13.55 -8.70
CA TRP A 14 -4.91 13.17 -9.24
C TRP A 14 -3.74 13.62 -8.35
N ASP A 15 -4.02 14.28 -7.22
CA ASP A 15 -2.98 14.78 -6.32
C ASP A 15 -2.21 13.69 -5.58
N GLN A 16 -2.80 12.49 -5.45
CA GLN A 16 -2.17 11.40 -4.75
C GLN A 16 -2.44 10.10 -5.48
N ALA A 17 -1.38 9.52 -6.03
CA ALA A 17 -1.56 8.24 -6.67
C ALA A 17 -1.73 7.15 -5.60
N PRO A 18 -2.58 6.14 -5.84
CA PRO A 18 -2.76 5.04 -4.90
C PRO A 18 -1.48 4.25 -4.57
N TRP A 19 -0.44 4.35 -5.42
CA TRP A 19 0.89 3.76 -5.20
C TRP A 19 1.88 4.67 -4.45
N ASP A 20 1.51 5.92 -4.15
CA ASP A 20 2.29 6.83 -3.32
C ASP A 20 2.03 6.63 -1.82
N VAL A 21 1.00 5.84 -1.47
CA VAL A 21 0.64 5.54 -0.09
C VAL A 21 1.44 4.34 0.39
N GLU A 22 2.14 4.47 1.52
CA GLU A 22 2.79 3.32 2.14
C GLU A 22 1.73 2.29 2.62
N PRO A 23 1.96 0.99 2.38
CA PRO A 23 1.04 -0.03 2.84
C PRO A 23 0.96 -0.01 4.36
N THR A 24 -0.26 0.06 4.88
CA THR A 24 -0.54 0.02 6.31
C THR A 24 -0.91 -1.41 6.68
N PHE A 25 -0.21 -1.99 7.65
CA PHE A 25 -0.45 -3.35 8.12
C PHE A 25 -1.17 -3.34 9.46
N THR A 26 -2.12 -4.25 9.64
CA THR A 26 -2.76 -4.51 10.92
C THR A 26 -1.79 -5.18 11.90
N ALA A 27 -2.11 -5.16 13.20
CA ALA A 27 -1.29 -5.80 14.22
C ALA A 27 -1.14 -7.32 14.03
N GLU A 28 -2.14 -7.98 13.45
CA GLU A 28 -2.13 -9.41 13.13
C GLU A 28 -1.20 -9.71 11.95
N GLU A 29 -1.28 -8.90 10.90
CA GLU A 29 -0.38 -9.01 9.74
C GLU A 29 1.07 -8.72 10.16
N LEU A 30 1.30 -7.71 11.00
CA LEU A 30 2.64 -7.41 11.52
C LEU A 30 3.25 -8.59 12.29
N GLN A 31 2.47 -9.35 13.04
CA GLN A 31 2.97 -10.56 13.71
C GLN A 31 3.47 -11.60 12.70
N ILE A 32 2.77 -11.77 11.57
CA ILE A 32 3.19 -12.67 10.50
C ILE A 32 4.45 -12.13 9.81
N LEU A 33 4.48 -10.84 9.49
CA LEU A 33 5.60 -10.19 8.78
C LEU A 33 6.90 -10.18 9.60
N LEU A 34 6.79 -9.95 10.90
CA LEU A 34 7.93 -9.90 11.82
C LEU A 34 8.34 -11.27 12.36
N ASN A 35 7.62 -12.35 12.05
CA ASN A 35 7.96 -13.69 12.52
C ASN A 35 9.28 -14.20 11.90
N PRO A 36 10.35 -14.40 12.69
CA PRO A 36 11.65 -14.85 12.18
C PRO A 36 11.64 -16.32 11.72
N GLU A 37 10.68 -17.13 12.17
CA GLU A 37 10.52 -18.52 11.74
C GLU A 37 10.02 -18.62 10.29
N LEU A 38 9.38 -17.55 9.78
CA LEU A 38 8.93 -17.47 8.40
C LEU A 38 9.97 -16.80 7.51
N SER A 39 10.19 -17.38 6.33
CA SER A 39 10.95 -16.70 5.30
C SER A 39 10.23 -15.42 4.87
N VAL A 40 11.00 -14.46 4.34
CA VAL A 40 10.48 -13.20 3.82
C VAL A 40 9.39 -13.44 2.76
N ALA A 41 9.60 -14.44 1.89
CA ALA A 41 8.66 -14.78 0.83
C ALA A 41 7.35 -15.34 1.38
N GLU A 42 7.40 -16.29 2.33
CA GLU A 42 6.21 -16.88 2.93
C GLU A 42 5.41 -15.88 3.77
N ALA A 43 6.09 -14.98 4.47
CA ALA A 43 5.43 -13.91 5.22
C ALA A 43 4.72 -12.93 4.28
N ALA A 44 5.38 -12.53 3.18
CA ALA A 44 4.82 -11.65 2.18
C ALA A 44 3.60 -12.27 1.48
N GLU A 45 3.69 -13.55 1.12
CA GLU A 45 2.61 -14.28 0.45
C GLU A 45 1.38 -14.45 1.35
N ARG A 46 1.57 -14.76 2.64
CA ARG A 46 0.45 -14.88 3.58
C ARG A 46 -0.32 -13.59 3.80
N VAL A 47 0.36 -12.45 3.76
CA VAL A 47 -0.25 -11.12 3.95
C VAL A 47 -0.69 -10.51 2.61
N GLY A 48 -0.18 -11.00 1.48
CA GLY A 48 -0.45 -10.42 0.17
C GLY A 48 0.29 -9.11 -0.09
N CYS A 49 1.50 -8.96 0.46
CA CYS A 49 2.33 -7.76 0.28
C CYS A 49 3.61 -8.06 -0.49
N VAL A 50 4.38 -7.02 -0.82
CA VAL A 50 5.67 -7.20 -1.50
C VAL A 50 6.76 -7.59 -0.50
N GLN A 51 7.64 -8.51 -0.89
CA GLN A 51 8.76 -8.96 -0.06
C GLN A 51 9.65 -7.81 0.46
N ARG A 52 9.75 -6.73 -0.32
CA ARG A 52 10.49 -5.53 0.05
C ARG A 52 9.97 -4.90 1.33
N ASP A 53 8.66 -4.90 1.56
CA ASP A 53 8.06 -4.31 2.76
C ASP A 53 8.41 -5.13 4.00
N VAL A 54 8.42 -6.46 3.88
CA VAL A 54 8.80 -7.37 4.95
C VAL A 54 10.27 -7.16 5.34
N ILE A 55 11.16 -7.04 4.34
CA ILE A 55 12.59 -6.75 4.58
C ILE A 55 12.75 -5.39 5.25
N ARG A 56 12.01 -4.37 4.79
CA ARG A 56 12.03 -3.03 5.37
C ARG A 56 11.58 -3.07 6.84
N LEU A 57 10.45 -3.70 7.13
CA LEU A 57 9.91 -3.83 8.49
C LEU A 57 10.89 -4.53 9.42
N ARG A 58 11.47 -5.67 9.02
CA ARG A 58 12.45 -6.41 9.83
C ARG A 58 13.78 -5.70 10.05
N ARG A 59 14.13 -4.73 9.20
CA ARG A 59 15.34 -3.89 9.39
C ARG A 59 15.11 -2.69 10.30
N THR A 60 13.85 -2.29 10.47
CA THR A 60 13.49 -1.08 11.22
C THR A 60 12.96 -1.40 12.63
N SER A 61 12.55 -2.65 12.88
CA SER A 61 12.31 -3.21 14.23
C SER A 61 13.62 -3.65 14.90
#